data_AF-A0A7W1SZE0-F1
#
_entry.id   AF-A0A7W1SZE0-F1
#
_cell.length_a   1.000
_cell.length_b   1.000
_cell.length_c   1.000
_cell.angle_alpha   90.00
_cell.angle_beta   90.00
_cell.angle_gamma   90.00
#
_symmetry.space_group_name_H-M   'P 1'
#
loop_
_entity.id
_entity.type
_entity.pdbx_description
1 polymer ?
#
loop_
_entity_poly.entity_id
_entity_poly.type
_entity_poly.pdbx_seq_one_letter_code
_entity_poly.pdbx_strand_id
1 'polypeptide(L)'
;MFEKPGQRSKRSFFHRHSLSIVSASILLLWIVLYSFSDPSTHLGSFFGNAIADWAGVVVTVLATKFLYEKGSRESREPPPKNVSPVRQLLIDHSLTIFLIVTGLGWIAVYVFVDSESKWGQVVSNLISEWTQIFGLVLLTKKLIEAHSKE
;
A
#
# COMPACT_ATOMS: atom_id res chain seq x y z
N MET A 1 3.89 -50.69 -12.38
CA MET A 1 4.00 -49.33 -12.94
C MET A 1 4.08 -48.38 -11.74
N PHE A 2 5.28 -47.97 -11.34
CA PHE A 2 5.46 -47.12 -10.16
C PHE A 2 5.17 -45.66 -10.53
N GLU A 3 4.13 -45.07 -9.94
CA GLU A 3 3.93 -43.62 -9.95
C GLU A 3 5.13 -42.94 -9.27
N LYS A 4 5.79 -42.04 -10.02
CA LYS A 4 6.79 -41.15 -9.45
C LYS A 4 6.08 -40.15 -8.52
N PRO A 5 6.48 -40.00 -7.25
CA PRO A 5 5.92 -38.95 -6.41
C PRO A 5 6.26 -37.59 -7.01
N GLY A 6 5.22 -36.81 -7.27
CA GLY A 6 5.31 -35.49 -7.89
C GLY A 6 6.33 -34.60 -7.18
N GLN A 7 7.30 -34.10 -7.94
CA GLN A 7 8.11 -32.96 -7.52
C GLN A 7 7.15 -31.78 -7.30
N ARG A 8 6.72 -31.58 -6.05
CA ARG A 8 6.21 -30.29 -5.61
C ARG A 8 7.36 -29.30 -5.76
N SER A 9 7.45 -28.69 -6.94
CA SER A 9 8.27 -27.51 -7.18
C SER A 9 8.02 -26.56 -6.02
N LYS A 10 9.05 -26.37 -5.18
CA LYS A 10 9.06 -25.33 -4.15
C LYS A 10 8.87 -24.03 -4.93
N ARG A 11 7.65 -23.50 -5.00
CA ARG A 11 7.37 -22.17 -5.60
C ARG A 11 8.44 -21.22 -5.06
N SER A 12 9.33 -20.77 -5.93
CA SER A 12 10.58 -20.15 -5.51
C SER A 12 10.27 -18.90 -4.67
N PHE A 13 11.16 -18.55 -3.75
CA PHE A 13 11.02 -17.34 -2.93
C PHE A 13 10.69 -16.10 -3.78
N PHE A 14 11.24 -16.05 -5.00
CA PHE A 14 10.94 -15.03 -6.01
C PHE A 14 9.48 -15.04 -6.46
N HIS A 15 8.87 -16.19 -6.74
CA HIS A 15 7.44 -16.25 -7.08
C HIS A 15 6.55 -15.81 -5.90
N ARG A 16 7.00 -15.97 -4.65
CA ARG A 16 6.23 -15.54 -3.47
C ARG A 16 6.36 -14.05 -3.16
N HIS A 17 7.42 -13.40 -3.63
CA HIS A 17 7.72 -11.99 -3.37
C HIS A 17 7.76 -11.12 -4.63
N SER A 18 7.52 -11.69 -5.80
CA SER A 18 7.60 -11.02 -7.09
C SER A 18 6.77 -9.74 -7.11
N LEU A 19 5.53 -9.78 -6.60
CA LEU A 19 4.66 -8.61 -6.58
C LEU A 19 5.25 -7.46 -5.76
N SER A 20 5.76 -7.73 -4.56
CA SER A 20 6.38 -6.71 -3.70
C SER A 20 7.72 -6.20 -4.25
N ILE A 21 8.51 -7.09 -4.87
CA ILE A 21 9.81 -6.73 -5.47
C ILE A 21 9.60 -5.86 -6.70
N VAL A 22 8.67 -6.24 -7.58
CA VAL A 22 8.38 -5.52 -8.82
C VAL A 22 7.79 -4.15 -8.50
N SER A 23 6.79 -4.06 -7.62
CA SER A 23 6.21 -2.76 -7.26
C SER A 23 7.23 -1.82 -6.62
N ALA A 24 8.09 -2.33 -5.73
CA ALA A 24 9.17 -1.53 -5.13
C ALA A 24 10.22 -1.10 -6.17
N SER A 25 10.55 -1.96 -7.14
CA SER A 25 11.50 -1.63 -8.21
C SER A 25 10.96 -0.53 -9.13
N ILE A 26 9.66 -0.56 -9.43
CA ILE A 26 9.02 0.48 -10.24
C ILE A 26 8.97 1.81 -9.47
N LEU A 27 8.64 1.79 -8.18
CA LEU A 27 8.70 2.99 -7.34
C LEU A 27 10.13 3.57 -7.33
N LEU A 28 11.15 2.74 -7.15
CA LEU A 28 12.54 3.18 -7.14
C LEU A 28 12.94 3.79 -8.49
N LEU A 29 12.50 3.19 -9.60
CA LEU A 29 12.71 3.75 -10.93
C LEU A 29 12.14 5.16 -11.05
N TRP A 30 10.89 5.38 -10.60
CA TRP A 30 10.29 6.71 -10.64
C TRP A 30 11.02 7.72 -9.76
N ILE A 31 11.48 7.31 -8.56
CA ILE A 31 12.29 8.16 -7.68
C ILE A 31 13.60 8.57 -8.38
N VAL A 32 14.29 7.63 -9.03
CA VAL A 32 15.54 7.90 -9.76
C VAL A 32 15.28 8.85 -10.92
N LEU A 33 14.30 8.56 -11.78
CA LEU A 33 13.93 9.43 -12.90
C LEU A 33 13.54 10.83 -12.43
N TYR A 34 12.73 10.91 -11.38
CA TYR A 34 12.31 12.19 -10.83
C TYR A 34 13.47 13.00 -10.28
N SER A 35 14.42 12.35 -9.59
CA SER A 35 15.59 13.01 -8.99
C SER A 35 16.39 13.80 -10.03
N PHE A 36 16.52 13.30 -11.24
CA PHE A 36 17.23 13.96 -12.35
C PHE A 36 16.35 14.83 -13.26
N SER A 37 15.04 14.87 -13.03
CA SER A 37 14.08 15.65 -13.84
C SER A 37 13.77 17.02 -13.26
N ASP A 38 13.30 17.94 -14.10
CA ASP A 38 12.77 19.24 -13.67
C ASP A 38 11.24 19.13 -13.47
N PRO A 39 10.71 19.39 -12.26
CA PRO A 39 9.28 19.27 -11.97
C PRO A 39 8.40 20.22 -12.79
N SER A 40 8.94 21.33 -13.31
CA SER A 40 8.21 22.28 -14.16
C SER A 40 7.93 21.74 -15.57
N THR A 41 8.58 20.64 -15.95
CA THR A 41 8.35 19.98 -17.23
C THR A 41 7.22 18.97 -17.13
N HIS A 42 6.54 18.70 -18.25
CA HIS A 42 5.51 17.66 -18.33
C HIS A 42 6.00 16.29 -17.85
N LEU A 43 7.23 15.91 -18.20
CA LEU A 43 7.81 14.62 -17.79
C LEU A 43 8.16 14.60 -16.30
N GLY A 44 8.74 15.68 -15.76
CA GLY A 44 9.06 15.75 -14.34
C GLY A 44 7.82 15.72 -13.46
N SER A 45 6.79 16.50 -13.82
CA SER A 45 5.49 16.45 -13.13
C SER A 45 4.87 15.05 -13.17
N PHE A 46 4.91 14.37 -14.33
CA PHE A 46 4.44 12.99 -14.46
C PHE A 46 5.21 12.03 -13.55
N PHE A 47 6.54 12.11 -13.48
CA PHE A 47 7.35 11.26 -12.61
C PHE A 47 7.03 11.50 -11.12
N GLY A 48 6.83 12.76 -10.73
CA GLY A 48 6.43 13.11 -9.36
C GLY A 48 5.09 12.52 -8.96
N ASN A 49 4.08 12.59 -9.85
CA ASN A 49 2.78 11.94 -9.64
C ASN A 49 2.92 10.41 -9.54
N ALA A 50 3.68 9.81 -10.47
CA ALA A 50 3.89 8.37 -10.49
C ALA A 50 4.56 7.86 -9.20
N ILE A 51 5.41 8.64 -8.53
CA ILE A 51 5.95 8.25 -7.22
C ILE A 51 4.83 8.07 -6.18
N ALA A 52 3.88 9.00 -6.11
CA ALA A 52 2.76 8.90 -5.16
C ALA A 52 1.90 7.66 -5.45
N ASP A 53 1.50 7.48 -6.71
CA ASP A 53 0.66 6.35 -7.14
C ASP A 53 1.34 5.00 -6.84
N TRP A 54 2.62 4.86 -7.22
CA TRP A 54 3.37 3.62 -6.99
C TRP A 54 3.72 3.41 -5.51
N ALA A 55 3.87 4.48 -4.72
CA ALA A 55 3.98 4.36 -3.27
C ALA A 55 2.67 3.80 -2.67
N GLY A 56 1.51 4.27 -3.15
CA GLY A 56 0.20 3.72 -2.80
C GLY A 56 0.07 2.24 -3.14
N VAL A 57 0.51 1.83 -4.34
CA VAL A 57 0.54 0.42 -4.76
C VAL A 57 1.44 -0.42 -3.86
N VAL A 58 2.67 0.02 -3.58
CA VAL A 58 3.61 -0.69 -2.70
C VAL A 58 3.00 -0.88 -1.32
N VAL A 59 2.43 0.19 -0.76
CA VAL A 59 1.77 0.12 0.55
C VAL A 59 0.59 -0.83 0.51
N THR A 60 -0.28 -0.75 -0.49
CA THR A 60 -1.42 -1.67 -0.61
C THR A 60 -0.95 -3.12 -0.69
N VAL A 61 0.04 -3.44 -1.52
CA VAL A 61 0.59 -4.80 -1.63
C VAL A 61 1.16 -5.31 -0.31
N LEU A 62 1.85 -4.45 0.46
CA LEU A 62 2.44 -4.84 1.75
C LEU A 62 1.37 -4.92 2.85
N ALA A 63 0.51 -3.92 2.92
CA ALA A 63 -0.52 -3.77 3.94
C ALA A 63 -1.53 -4.92 3.83
N THR A 64 -2.01 -5.25 2.63
CA THR A 64 -2.92 -6.40 2.42
C THR A 64 -2.23 -7.75 2.68
N LYS A 65 -0.90 -7.82 2.55
CA LYS A 65 -0.12 -9.03 2.83
C LYS A 65 0.14 -9.26 4.32
N PHE A 66 0.30 -8.21 5.12
CA PHE A 66 0.80 -8.29 6.49
C PHE A 66 -0.17 -7.75 7.56
N LEU A 67 -1.11 -6.89 7.20
CA LEU A 67 -2.06 -6.26 8.10
C LEU A 67 -3.46 -6.86 7.95
N TYR A 68 -4.24 -6.70 9.00
CA TYR A 68 -5.60 -7.20 9.15
C TYR A 68 -6.58 -6.04 9.34
N GLU A 69 -7.76 -6.21 8.79
CA GLU A 69 -8.90 -5.32 8.90
C GLU A 69 -10.18 -6.16 8.94
N LYS A 70 -10.75 -6.29 10.12
CA LYS A 70 -11.98 -7.06 10.35
C LYS A 70 -13.13 -6.46 9.54
N GLY A 71 -13.68 -7.28 8.63
CA GLY A 71 -14.83 -6.92 7.79
C GLY A 71 -14.48 -6.16 6.51
N SER A 72 -13.20 -5.91 6.19
CA SER A 72 -12.80 -5.35 4.89
C SER A 72 -12.39 -6.47 3.93
N ARG A 73 -12.81 -6.35 2.66
CA ARG A 73 -12.44 -7.28 1.57
C ARG A 73 -11.01 -7.06 1.07
N GLU A 74 -10.39 -5.94 1.41
CA GLU A 74 -9.04 -5.58 0.97
C GLU A 74 -7.94 -6.32 1.76
N SER A 75 -8.22 -6.83 2.95
CA SER A 75 -7.18 -7.44 3.81
C SER A 75 -7.57 -8.83 4.33
N ARG A 76 -6.62 -9.50 4.98
CA ARG A 76 -6.86 -10.80 5.59
C ARG A 76 -7.74 -10.70 6.83
N GLU A 77 -8.52 -11.74 7.09
CA GLU A 77 -9.25 -11.86 8.35
C GLU A 77 -8.28 -12.12 9.53
N PRO A 78 -8.50 -11.47 10.68
CA PRO A 78 -7.65 -11.64 11.85
C PRO A 78 -7.81 -13.05 12.45
N PRO A 79 -6.71 -13.71 12.88
CA PRO A 79 -6.79 -15.03 13.49
C PRO A 79 -7.50 -14.96 14.87
N PRO A 80 -8.41 -15.90 15.20
CA PRO A 80 -9.05 -15.93 16.51
C PRO A 80 -8.01 -16.23 17.60
N LYS A 81 -7.82 -15.30 18.55
CA LYS A 81 -6.91 -15.50 19.69
C LYS A 81 -7.48 -14.91 20.99
N ASN A 82 -7.27 -15.63 22.09
CA ASN A 82 -7.49 -15.19 23.47
C ASN A 82 -6.44 -14.15 23.89
N VAL A 83 -6.51 -12.94 23.32
CA VAL A 83 -5.68 -11.80 23.75
C VAL A 83 -6.55 -10.76 24.46
N SER A 84 -5.92 -9.81 25.16
CA SER A 84 -6.65 -8.73 25.83
C SER A 84 -7.47 -7.90 24.81
N PRO A 85 -8.62 -7.32 25.22
CA PRO A 85 -9.52 -6.60 24.32
C PRO A 85 -8.83 -5.49 23.49
N VAL A 86 -7.92 -4.75 24.12
CA VAL A 86 -7.15 -3.68 23.44
C VAL A 86 -6.22 -4.25 22.37
N ARG A 87 -5.52 -5.34 22.67
CA ARG A 87 -4.61 -5.98 21.71
C ARG A 87 -5.39 -6.62 20.56
N GLN A 88 -6.59 -7.15 20.85
CA GLN A 88 -7.48 -7.66 19.82
C GLN A 88 -7.94 -6.54 18.88
N LEU A 89 -8.31 -5.38 19.42
CA LEU A 89 -8.67 -4.21 18.61
C LEU A 89 -7.52 -3.74 17.72
N LEU A 90 -6.29 -3.71 18.24
CA LEU A 90 -5.10 -3.34 17.46
C LEU A 90 -4.81 -4.32 16.32
N ILE A 91 -5.05 -5.61 16.53
CA ILE A 91 -4.89 -6.63 15.49
C ILE A 91 -6.02 -6.49 14.46
N ASP A 92 -7.28 -6.45 14.93
CA ASP A 92 -8.49 -6.39 14.12
C ASP A 92 -8.54 -5.15 13.20
N HIS A 93 -7.89 -4.04 13.59
CA HIS A 93 -7.86 -2.80 12.82
C HIS A 93 -6.43 -2.34 12.46
N SER A 94 -5.48 -3.29 12.42
CA SER A 94 -4.06 -2.97 12.17
C SER A 94 -3.84 -2.24 10.84
N LEU A 95 -4.62 -2.54 9.79
CA LEU A 95 -4.58 -1.82 8.52
C LEU A 95 -5.03 -0.36 8.68
N THR A 96 -6.20 -0.13 9.27
CA THR A 96 -6.72 1.23 9.50
C THR A 96 -5.76 2.04 10.36
N ILE A 97 -5.27 1.47 11.46
CA ILE A 97 -4.33 2.14 12.37
C ILE A 97 -3.03 2.48 11.62
N PHE A 98 -2.49 1.56 10.84
CA PHE A 98 -1.30 1.80 10.04
C PHE A 98 -1.50 2.95 9.04
N LEU A 99 -2.61 2.98 8.31
CA LEU A 99 -2.91 4.04 7.35
C LEU A 99 -3.07 5.40 8.02
N ILE A 100 -3.73 5.46 9.18
CA ILE A 100 -3.87 6.69 9.96
C ILE A 100 -2.50 7.18 10.45
N VAL A 101 -1.71 6.31 11.08
CA VAL A 101 -0.39 6.68 11.64
C VAL A 101 0.55 7.13 10.53
N THR A 102 0.62 6.39 9.43
CA THR A 102 1.50 6.75 8.31
C THR A 102 1.00 7.99 7.55
N GLY A 103 -0.31 8.14 7.37
CA GLY A 103 -0.91 9.35 6.78
C GLY A 103 -0.63 10.60 7.62
N LEU A 104 -0.76 10.52 8.94
CA LEU A 104 -0.38 11.60 9.85
C LEU A 104 1.12 11.91 9.79
N GLY A 105 1.96 10.89 9.63
CA GLY A 105 3.39 11.07 9.38
C GLY A 105 3.66 11.88 8.11
N TRP A 106 2.97 11.57 7.02
CA TRP A 106 3.10 12.33 5.77
C TRP A 106 2.57 13.75 5.88
N ILE A 107 1.46 13.97 6.59
CA ILE A 107 0.96 15.32 6.90
C ILE A 107 2.00 16.10 7.70
N ALA A 108 2.62 15.49 8.70
CA ALA A 108 3.68 16.13 9.47
C ALA A 108 4.86 16.51 8.56
N VAL A 109 5.33 15.59 7.71
CA VAL A 109 6.38 15.87 6.71
C VAL A 109 5.98 17.05 5.81
N TYR A 110 4.74 17.07 5.31
CA TYR A 110 4.24 18.14 4.47
C TYR A 110 4.23 19.51 5.14
N VAL A 111 3.92 19.56 6.44
CA VAL A 111 3.98 20.81 7.22
C VAL A 111 5.42 21.35 7.32
N PHE A 112 6.43 20.49 7.23
CA PHE A 112 7.84 20.88 7.31
C PHE A 112 8.52 21.06 5.94
N VAL A 113 7.88 20.65 4.85
CA VAL A 113 8.42 20.76 3.48
C VAL A 113 7.69 21.90 2.77
N ASP A 114 8.44 22.76 2.08
CA ASP A 114 7.85 23.78 1.22
C ASP A 114 6.98 23.11 0.14
N SER A 115 5.68 23.42 0.13
CA SER A 115 4.70 22.81 -0.77
C SER A 115 4.96 23.11 -2.24
N GLU A 116 5.62 24.23 -2.56
CA GLU A 116 5.97 24.58 -3.94
C GLU A 116 7.28 23.96 -4.39
N SER A 117 8.07 23.43 -3.45
CA SER A 117 9.29 22.71 -3.78
C SER A 117 8.99 21.43 -4.55
N LYS A 118 9.99 20.98 -5.32
CA LYS A 118 9.96 19.73 -6.07
C LYS A 118 9.38 18.56 -5.24
N TRP A 119 9.96 18.29 -4.08
CA TRP A 119 9.50 17.20 -3.21
C TRP A 119 8.21 17.54 -2.45
N GLY A 120 7.89 18.81 -2.25
CA GLY A 120 6.60 19.25 -1.70
C GLY A 120 5.41 18.76 -2.52
N GLN A 121 5.50 18.88 -3.85
CA GLN A 121 4.47 18.37 -4.78
C GLN A 121 4.30 16.85 -4.70
N VAL A 122 5.41 16.10 -4.56
CA VAL A 122 5.34 14.64 -4.39
C VAL A 122 4.67 14.27 -3.07
N VAL A 123 5.04 14.95 -1.97
CA VAL A 123 4.45 14.69 -0.65
C VAL A 123 2.96 15.03 -0.62
N SER A 124 2.51 16.12 -1.27
CA SER A 124 1.08 16.45 -1.36
C SER A 124 0.29 15.39 -2.13
N ASN A 125 0.84 14.87 -3.23
CA ASN A 125 0.20 13.80 -3.99
C ASN A 125 0.14 12.51 -3.18
N LEU A 126 1.21 12.22 -2.42
CA LEU A 126 1.28 11.04 -1.58
C LEU A 126 0.22 11.09 -0.46
N ILE A 127 -0.02 12.25 0.16
CA ILE A 127 -1.12 12.45 1.12
C ILE A 127 -2.49 12.16 0.47
N SER A 128 -2.69 12.63 -0.76
CA SER A 128 -3.92 12.38 -1.51
C SER A 128 -4.15 10.88 -1.75
N GLU A 129 -3.10 10.17 -2.18
CA GLU A 129 -3.17 8.72 -2.43
C GLU A 129 -3.41 7.94 -1.11
N TRP A 130 -2.76 8.31 -0.01
CA TRP A 130 -3.03 7.71 1.31
C TRP A 130 -4.48 7.91 1.75
N THR A 131 -5.02 9.09 1.51
CA THR A 131 -6.42 9.42 1.82
C THR A 131 -7.37 8.58 0.96
N GLN A 132 -7.04 8.36 -0.31
CA GLN A 132 -7.80 7.51 -1.22
C GLN A 132 -7.81 6.04 -0.75
N ILE A 133 -6.64 5.47 -0.43
CA ILE A 133 -6.52 4.10 0.08
C ILE A 133 -7.31 3.95 1.39
N PHE A 134 -7.17 4.91 2.30
CA PHE A 134 -7.93 4.93 3.55
C PHE A 134 -9.44 4.99 3.30
N GLY A 135 -9.89 5.85 2.39
CA GLY A 135 -11.29 5.93 1.95
C GLY A 135 -11.80 4.59 1.43
N LEU A 136 -11.03 3.92 0.56
CA LEU A 136 -11.37 2.60 0.03
C LEU A 136 -11.53 1.55 1.15
N VAL A 137 -10.62 1.52 2.12
CA VAL A 137 -10.72 0.60 3.27
C VAL A 137 -11.99 0.86 4.10
N LEU A 138 -12.36 2.12 4.30
CA LEU A 138 -13.60 2.46 5.01
C LEU A 138 -14.86 2.10 4.21
N LEU A 139 -14.85 2.39 2.91
CA LEU A 139 -15.97 2.09 2.01
C LEU A 139 -16.20 0.58 1.93
N THR A 140 -15.15 -0.22 1.71
CA THR A 140 -15.23 -1.69 1.64
C THR A 140 -15.65 -2.37 2.94
N LYS A 141 -15.54 -1.67 4.08
CA LYS A 141 -15.98 -2.16 5.39
C LYS A 141 -17.47 -1.93 5.66
N LYS A 142 -18.05 -0.84 5.14
CA LYS A 142 -19.44 -0.44 5.42
C LYS A 142 -20.38 -0.61 4.23
N LEU A 143 -19.86 -0.60 3.02
CA LEU A 143 -20.64 -0.65 1.79
C LEU A 143 -20.38 -1.98 1.09
N ILE A 144 -21.45 -2.75 0.91
CA ILE A 144 -21.46 -3.98 0.11
C ILE A 144 -22.21 -3.64 -1.17
N GLU A 145 -21.51 -3.66 -2.30
CA GLU A 145 -22.16 -3.58 -3.59
C GLU A 145 -22.76 -4.95 -3.93
N ALA A 146 -24.09 -5.06 -3.79
CA ALA A 146 -24.86 -6.26 -4.08
C ALA A 146 -24.92 -6.52 -5.59
N HIS A 147 -23.81 -7.02 -6.15
CA HIS A 147 -23.62 -7.73 -7.44
C HIS A 147 -22.14 -7.73 -7.91
N SER A 148 -21.19 -7.19 -7.13
CA SER A 148 -19.75 -7.08 -7.52
C SER A 148 -18.95 -8.41 -7.39
N LYS A 149 -19.61 -9.54 -7.63
CA LYS A 149 -19.02 -10.86 -7.87
C LYS A 149 -19.93 -11.59 -8.87
N GLU A 150 -19.89 -11.13 -10.11
CA GLU A 150 -20.14 -11.97 -11.28
C GLU A 150 -18.81 -12.18 -12.01
#